data_AF-A0A432JZW7-F1
#
_entry.id   AF-A0A432JZW7-F1
#
_cell.length_a   1.000
_cell.length_b   1.000
_cell.length_c   1.000
_cell.angle_alpha   90.00
_cell.angle_beta   90.00
_cell.angle_gamma   90.00
#
_symmetry.space_group_name_H-M   'P 1'
#
loop_
_entity.id
_entity.type
_entity.pdbx_description
1 polymer ?
#
loop_
_entity_poly.entity_id
_entity_poly.type
_entity_poly.pdbx_seq_one_letter_code
_entity_poly.pdbx_strand_id
1 'polypeptide(L)'
;ISEMKKFDANGVEWSKSKERYEGLEKQLKNLEEIDLLKAKAILSNKCICLDLKKQRFGTIWSVVSNLNALTIERAETKPKTTNFKPETRLDWWLNNRDINISNTMKK
;
A
#
# COMPACT_ATOMS: atom_id res chain seq x y z
N ILE A 1 3.42 1.05 -20.82
CA ILE A 1 2.41 2.11 -21.10
C ILE A 1 1.48 1.73 -22.28
N SER A 2 1.96 1.09 -23.35
CA SER A 2 1.10 0.71 -24.50
C SER A 2 0.00 -0.31 -24.16
N GLU A 3 0.26 -1.27 -23.27
CA GLU A 3 -0.70 -2.33 -22.93
C GLU A 3 -1.98 -1.84 -22.26
N MET A 4 -1.93 -0.73 -21.51
CA MET A 4 -3.08 -0.20 -20.77
C MET A 4 -4.02 0.64 -21.64
N LYS A 5 -3.55 1.14 -22.80
CA LYS A 5 -4.32 2.05 -23.67
C LYS A 5 -5.63 1.46 -24.18
N LYS A 6 -5.69 0.14 -24.39
CA LYS A 6 -6.90 -0.54 -24.89
C LYS A 6 -8.06 -0.58 -23.88
N PHE A 7 -7.76 -0.29 -22.61
CA PHE A 7 -8.76 -0.24 -21.53
C PHE A 7 -9.14 1.19 -21.14
N ASP A 8 -8.58 2.20 -21.82
CA ASP A 8 -9.01 3.58 -21.61
C ASP A 8 -10.39 3.79 -22.24
N ALA A 9 -11.33 4.25 -21.41
CA ALA A 9 -12.65 4.66 -21.88
C ALA A 9 -12.51 5.97 -22.67
N ASN A 10 -12.27 5.85 -23.97
CA ASN A 10 -12.34 6.94 -24.96
C ASN A 10 -11.47 8.16 -24.65
N GLY A 11 -10.18 7.94 -24.36
CA GLY A 11 -9.18 9.03 -24.33
C GLY A 11 -9.22 9.94 -23.10
N VAL A 12 -10.06 9.63 -22.09
CA VAL A 12 -9.94 10.27 -20.78
C VAL A 12 -8.77 9.61 -20.06
N GLU A 13 -7.71 10.34 -19.71
CA GLU A 13 -6.60 9.82 -18.89
C GLU A 13 -7.02 9.71 -17.40
N TRP A 14 -8.11 8.98 -17.15
CA TRP A 14 -8.85 8.96 -15.89
C TRP A 14 -8.03 8.37 -14.74
N SER A 15 -7.17 7.39 -15.04
CA SER A 15 -6.31 6.74 -14.04
C SER A 15 -5.11 7.60 -13.61
N LYS A 16 -4.86 8.73 -14.31
CA LYS A 16 -3.73 9.65 -14.08
C LYS A 16 -2.41 8.91 -13.94
N SER A 17 -2.24 7.81 -14.68
CA SER A 17 -1.17 6.85 -14.41
C SER A 17 0.22 7.44 -14.62
N LYS A 18 0.39 8.34 -15.60
CA LYS A 18 1.64 9.09 -15.79
C LYS A 18 1.93 10.01 -14.60
N GLU A 19 0.96 10.82 -14.21
CA GLU A 19 1.10 11.73 -13.06
C GLU A 19 1.40 10.98 -11.74
N ARG A 20 0.74 9.83 -11.52
CA ARG A 20 0.99 8.99 -10.34
C ARG A 20 2.38 8.37 -10.35
N TYR A 21 2.83 7.90 -11.52
CA TYR A 21 4.18 7.38 -11.69
C TYR A 21 5.23 8.47 -11.39
N GLU A 22 5.12 9.63 -12.02
CA GLU A 22 6.06 10.75 -11.81
C GLU A 22 6.02 11.27 -10.38
N GLY A 23 4.83 11.33 -9.78
CA GLY A 23 4.63 11.69 -8.37
C GLY A 23 5.34 10.72 -7.43
N LEU A 24 5.18 9.41 -7.67
CA LEU A 24 5.85 8.36 -6.89
C LEU A 24 7.36 8.40 -7.08
N GLU A 25 7.83 8.49 -8.32
CA GLU A 25 9.26 8.59 -8.64
C GLU A 25 9.89 9.80 -7.92
N LYS A 26 9.24 10.97 -7.96
CA LYS A 26 9.70 12.16 -7.25
C LYS A 26 9.75 11.98 -5.74
N GLN A 27 8.78 11.29 -5.15
CA GLN A 27 8.81 11.00 -3.72
C GLN A 27 9.97 10.06 -3.38
N LEU A 28 10.25 9.04 -4.21
CA LEU A 28 11.25 8.01 -3.91
C LEU A 28 12.70 8.41 -4.26
N LYS A 29 12.90 9.31 -5.24
CA LYS A 29 14.22 9.59 -5.86
C LYS A 29 15.36 9.92 -4.89
N ASN A 30 15.05 10.54 -3.75
CA ASN A 30 16.04 10.96 -2.75
C ASN A 30 15.80 10.31 -1.38
N LEU A 31 15.02 9.22 -1.30
CA LEU A 31 14.90 8.44 -0.07
C LEU A 31 15.99 7.37 -0.01
N GLU A 32 16.93 7.52 0.93
CA GLU A 32 17.90 6.47 1.26
C GLU A 32 17.25 5.33 2.05
N GLU A 33 16.35 5.66 2.98
CA GLU A 33 15.64 4.70 3.83
C GLU A 33 14.16 5.02 3.95
N ILE A 34 13.33 3.97 3.88
CA ILE A 34 11.88 4.05 4.03
C ILE A 34 11.45 3.36 5.33
N ASP A 35 10.86 4.15 6.23
CA ASP A 35 10.17 3.64 7.40
C ASP A 35 8.65 3.59 7.14
N LEU A 36 7.91 3.00 8.09
CA LEU A 36 6.46 2.89 8.02
C LEU A 36 5.78 4.26 7.88
N LEU A 37 6.27 5.30 8.56
CA LEU A 37 5.65 6.62 8.54
C LEU A 37 5.83 7.29 7.18
N LYS A 38 7.05 7.25 6.61
CA LYS A 38 7.35 7.76 5.27
C LYS A 38 6.54 7.02 4.22
N ALA A 39 6.45 5.68 4.29
CA ALA A 39 5.65 4.90 3.35
C ALA A 39 4.16 5.28 3.42
N LYS A 40 3.58 5.42 4.62
CA LYS A 40 2.19 5.90 4.80
C LYS A 40 1.99 7.31 4.24
N ALA A 41 2.96 8.21 4.43
CA ALA A 41 2.92 9.57 3.92
C ALA A 41 2.94 9.61 2.39
N ILE A 42 3.80 8.79 1.76
CA ILE A 42 3.87 8.63 0.30
C ILE A 42 2.52 8.14 -0.22
N LEU A 43 1.95 7.08 0.36
CA LEU A 43 0.65 6.55 -0.06
C LEU A 43 -0.51 7.53 0.18
N SER A 44 -0.40 8.44 1.16
CA SER A 44 -1.39 9.49 1.44
C SER A 44 -1.23 10.74 0.56
N ASN A 45 -0.18 10.82 -0.25
CA ASN A 45 0.10 11.96 -1.11
C ASN A 45 -0.98 12.12 -2.19
N LYS A 46 -1.46 13.33 -2.43
CA LYS A 46 -2.54 13.62 -3.41
C LYS A 46 -2.19 13.23 -4.86
N CYS A 47 -0.91 13.21 -5.21
CA CYS A 47 -0.44 12.79 -6.53
C CYS A 47 -0.43 11.27 -6.69
N ILE A 48 -0.44 10.51 -5.59
CA ILE A 48 -0.34 9.03 -5.60
C ILE A 48 -1.69 8.41 -5.24
N CYS A 49 -2.31 8.92 -4.16
CA CYS A 49 -3.66 8.59 -3.74
C CYS A 49 -4.69 9.20 -4.71
N LEU A 50 -5.30 8.35 -5.53
CA LEU A 50 -6.34 8.77 -6.44
C LEU A 50 -7.64 9.08 -5.67
N ASP A 51 -8.24 10.24 -5.92
CA ASP A 51 -9.52 10.66 -5.33
C ASP A 51 -10.33 11.43 -6.37
N LEU A 52 -11.00 10.68 -7.25
CA LEU A 52 -11.85 11.18 -8.31
C LEU A 52 -13.31 11.16 -7.85
N LYS A 53 -13.66 12.07 -6.93
CA LYS A 53 -15.00 12.16 -6.33
C LYS A 53 -16.14 12.22 -7.34
N LYS A 54 -15.95 12.97 -8.44
CA LYS A 54 -16.95 13.10 -9.51
C LYS A 54 -17.24 11.76 -10.20
N GLN A 55 -16.22 10.92 -10.32
CA GLN A 55 -16.28 9.61 -10.94
C GLN A 55 -16.57 8.48 -9.92
N ARG A 56 -16.77 8.81 -8.64
CA ARG A 56 -16.90 7.84 -7.53
C ARG A 56 -15.77 6.79 -7.53
N PHE A 57 -14.58 7.21 -7.93
CA PHE A 57 -13.42 6.35 -8.09
C PHE A 57 -12.25 6.88 -7.27
N GLY A 58 -11.47 6.01 -6.66
CA GLY A 58 -10.33 6.41 -5.86
C GLY A 58 -9.70 5.23 -5.14
N THR A 59 -8.67 5.52 -4.35
CA THR A 59 -8.00 4.50 -3.53
C THR A 59 -8.96 3.97 -2.48
N ILE A 60 -9.32 2.69 -2.62
CA ILE A 60 -10.19 1.97 -1.67
C ILE A 60 -9.41 1.24 -0.59
N TRP A 61 -8.13 0.95 -0.83
CA TRP A 61 -7.31 0.17 0.08
C TRP A 61 -5.83 0.51 -0.10
N SER A 62 -5.05 0.45 0.97
CA SER A 62 -3.61 0.67 0.96
C SER A 62 -2.94 -0.15 2.04
N VAL A 63 -1.75 -0.67 1.74
CA VAL A 63 -0.95 -1.47 2.67
C VAL A 63 0.48 -0.97 2.72
N VAL A 64 1.05 -1.01 3.92
CA VAL A 64 2.47 -0.82 4.18
C VAL A 64 2.97 -2.01 4.98
N SER A 65 4.13 -2.53 4.59
CA SER A 65 4.76 -3.67 5.25
C SER A 65 6.20 -3.34 5.62
N ASN A 66 6.59 -3.65 6.85
CA ASN A 66 7.99 -3.64 7.28
C ASN A 66 8.47 -5.09 7.33
N LEU A 67 9.35 -5.46 6.41
CA LEU A 67 9.84 -6.84 6.27
C LEU A 67 10.85 -7.22 7.34
N ASN A 68 11.56 -6.26 7.94
CA ASN A 68 12.49 -6.52 9.05
C ASN A 68 11.73 -6.89 10.32
N ALA A 69 10.62 -6.19 10.58
CA ALA A 69 9.77 -6.42 11.76
C ALA A 69 8.62 -7.41 11.50
N LEU A 70 8.42 -7.84 10.24
CA LEU A 70 7.27 -8.63 9.79
C LEU A 70 5.91 -8.02 10.18
N THR A 71 5.81 -6.69 10.23
CA THR A 71 4.56 -5.99 10.57
C THR A 71 3.87 -5.46 9.32
N ILE A 72 2.53 -5.53 9.32
CA ILE A 72 1.70 -5.01 8.24
C ILE A 72 0.68 -4.02 8.81
N GLU A 73 0.51 -2.90 8.12
CA GLU A 73 -0.56 -1.95 8.40
C GLU A 73 -1.36 -1.65 7.13
N ARG A 74 -2.65 -1.35 7.29
CA ARG A 74 -3.57 -1.13 6.18
C ARG A 74 -4.55 0.00 6.43
N ALA A 75 -4.96 0.68 5.37
CA ALA A 75 -6.08 1.61 5.35
C ALA A 75 -7.15 1.08 4.40
N GLU A 76 -8.41 0.95 4.84
CA GLU A 76 -9.55 0.45 4.04
C GLU A 76 -10.34 1.57 3.33
N THR A 77 -9.73 2.75 3.23
CA THR A 77 -10.31 3.92 2.57
C THR A 77 -9.17 4.75 2.00
N LYS A 78 -9.48 5.97 1.54
CA LYS A 78 -8.47 6.98 1.24
C LYS A 78 -7.39 7.01 2.34
N PRO A 79 -6.13 6.66 2.04
CA PRO A 79 -5.08 6.63 3.03
C PRO A 79 -4.83 8.02 3.61
N LYS A 80 -4.71 8.05 4.93
CA LYS A 80 -4.18 9.16 5.72
C LYS A 80 -3.13 8.55 6.62
N THR A 81 -2.08 9.29 6.95
CA THR A 81 -1.05 8.80 7.89
C THR A 81 -1.63 8.32 9.22
N THR A 82 -2.79 8.84 9.62
CA THR A 82 -3.48 8.53 10.88
C THR A 82 -4.53 7.41 10.82
N ASN A 83 -4.89 6.89 9.63
CA ASN A 83 -5.96 5.88 9.52
C ASN A 83 -5.48 4.48 9.14
N PHE A 84 -4.17 4.26 9.12
CA PHE A 84 -3.60 2.93 9.02
C PHE A 84 -3.83 2.16 10.33
N LYS A 85 -4.31 0.93 10.20
CA LYS A 85 -4.56 0.00 11.30
C LYS A 85 -3.67 -1.24 11.13
N PRO A 86 -3.22 -1.86 12.23
CA PRO A 86 -2.51 -3.14 12.16
C PRO A 86 -3.29 -4.23 11.42
N GLU A 87 -2.58 -5.09 10.70
CA GLU A 87 -3.08 -6.30 10.06
C GLU A 87 -2.51 -7.54 10.76
N THR A 88 -3.33 -8.21 11.56
CA THR A 88 -2.89 -9.23 12.53
C THR A 88 -2.88 -10.66 11.98
N ARG A 89 -3.26 -10.88 10.72
CA ARG A 89 -3.27 -12.22 10.11
C ARG A 89 -1.89 -12.85 10.04
N LEU A 90 -0.85 -12.06 9.77
CA LEU A 90 0.53 -12.56 9.75
C LEU A 90 0.98 -12.96 11.16
N ASP A 91 0.74 -12.11 12.16
CA ASP A 91 1.05 -12.41 13.57
C ASP A 91 0.35 -13.69 14.03
N TRP A 92 -0.93 -13.84 13.70
CA TRP A 92 -1.71 -15.05 14.01
C TRP A 92 -1.07 -16.30 13.39
N TRP A 93 -0.63 -16.22 12.13
CA TRP A 93 -0.01 -17.36 11.46
C TRP A 93 1.36 -17.70 12.06
N LEU A 94 2.20 -16.70 12.35
CA LEU A 94 3.51 -16.88 12.97
C LEU A 94 3.38 -17.53 14.35
N ASN A 95 2.47 -17.03 15.18
CA ASN A 95 2.20 -17.59 16.50
C ASN A 95 1.75 -19.06 16.41
N ASN A 96 0.84 -19.40 15.50
CA ASN A 96 0.39 -20.78 15.32
C ASN A 96 1.49 -21.70 14.81
N ARG A 97 2.33 -21.22 13.90
CA ARG A 97 3.47 -21.97 13.39
C ARG A 97 4.44 -22.32 14.52
N ASP A 98 4.77 -21.34 15.36
CA ASP A 98 5.77 -21.49 16.42
C ASP A 98 5.25 -22.39 17.56
N ILE A 99 3.94 -22.33 17.87
CA ILE A 99 3.26 -23.29 18.76
C ILE A 99 3.39 -24.72 18.21
N ASN A 100 3.13 -24.91 16.92
CA ASN A 100 3.19 -26.23 16.30
C ASN A 100 4.61 -26.80 16.32
N ILE A 101 5.64 -26.00 16.00
CA ILE A 101 7.05 -26.40 16.08
C ILE A 101 7.42 -26.83 17.49
N SER A 102 7.02 -26.04 18.50
CA SER A 102 7.30 -26.33 19.91
C SER A 102 6.66 -27.64 20.37
N ASN A 103 5.45 -27.96 19.89
CA ASN A 103 4.76 -29.21 20.20
C ASN A 103 5.41 -30.42 19.51
N THR A 104 5.98 -30.25 18.32
CA THR A 104 6.72 -31.30 17.63
C THR A 104 8.04 -31.62 18.33
N MET A 105 8.74 -30.63 18.88
CA MET A 105 10.02 -30.82 19.59
C MET A 105 9.88 -31.44 20.99
N LYS A 106 8.66 -31.46 21.56
CA LYS A 106 8.37 -32.05 22.88
C LYS A 106 7.93 -33.52 22.83
N LYS A 107 7.78 -34.11 21.64
CA LYS A 107 7.49 -35.54 21.43
C LYS A 107 8.77 -36.30 21.10
#